data_AF-A0A8X7SZF2-F1
#
_entry.id   AF-A0A8X7SZF2-F1
#
_cell.length_a   1.000
_cell.length_b   1.000
_cell.length_c   1.000
_cell.angle_alpha   90.00
_cell.angle_beta   90.00
_cell.angle_gamma   90.00
#
_symmetry.space_group_name_H-M   'P 1'
#
loop_
_entity.id
_entity.type
_entity.pdbx_description
1 polymer ?
#
loop_
_entity_poly.entity_id
_entity_poly.type
_entity_poly.pdbx_seq_one_letter_code
_entity_poly.pdbx_strand_id
1 'polypeptide(L)'
;AMTRNKFLDLMAVLAERAGLEKRTGHSMRIGGCTSLLKKGVPLEKVMLQGRWDSNSWKRPPDLPTKKWEARGAKTARRTTSDRRGYQRIASPSGPFCPFN
;
A
#
# COMPACT_ATOMS: atom_id res chain seq x y z
N ALA A 1 14.59 -23.10 16.01
CA ALA A 1 13.69 -21.93 16.09
C ALA A 1 14.02 -20.93 14.97
N MET A 2 13.00 -20.40 14.30
CA MET A 2 13.15 -19.40 13.22
C MET A 2 13.26 -18.00 13.82
N THR A 3 14.35 -17.28 13.53
CA THR A 3 14.52 -15.89 13.94
C THR A 3 14.21 -14.95 12.77
N ARG A 4 13.89 -13.69 13.07
CA ARG A 4 13.61 -12.67 12.06
C ARG A 4 14.73 -12.54 11.02
N ASN A 5 15.99 -12.57 11.46
CA ASN A 5 17.13 -12.41 10.57
C ASN A 5 17.26 -13.60 9.62
N LYS A 6 17.19 -14.83 10.15
CA LYS A 6 17.20 -16.06 9.33
C LYS A 6 16.09 -16.07 8.27
N PHE A 7 14.91 -15.58 8.62
CA PHE A 7 13.80 -15.45 7.66
C PHE A 7 14.11 -14.43 6.55
N LEU A 8 14.63 -13.26 6.90
CA LEU A 8 14.97 -12.22 5.91
C LEU A 8 16.16 -12.61 5.03
N ASP A 9 17.11 -13.36 5.57
CA ASP A 9 18.25 -13.89 4.81
C ASP A 9 17.77 -14.94 3.80
N LEU A 10 16.88 -15.84 4.21
CA LEU A 10 16.27 -16.82 3.30
C LEU A 10 15.48 -16.11 2.18
N MET A 11 14.67 -15.10 2.53
CA MET A 11 13.94 -14.31 1.54
C MET A 11 14.86 -13.58 0.57
N ALA A 12 16.04 -13.12 1.02
CA ALA A 12 17.02 -12.49 0.15
C ALA A 12 17.60 -13.48 -0.88
N VAL A 13 17.94 -14.70 -0.45
CA VAL A 13 18.41 -15.77 -1.34
C VAL A 13 17.34 -16.15 -2.36
N LEU A 14 16.08 -16.25 -1.95
CA LEU A 14 14.98 -16.52 -2.87
C LEU A 14 14.74 -15.38 -3.86
N ALA A 15 14.85 -14.13 -3.40
CA ALA A 15 14.71 -12.96 -4.27
C ALA A 15 15.81 -12.93 -5.33
N GLU A 16 17.06 -13.18 -4.96
CA GLU A 16 18.19 -13.26 -5.91
C GLU A 16 17.98 -14.34 -6.96
N ARG A 17 17.56 -15.54 -6.54
CA ARG A 17 17.23 -16.65 -7.47
C ARG A 17 16.09 -16.30 -8.42
N ALA A 18 15.15 -15.47 -7.99
CA ALA A 18 14.04 -15.00 -8.80
C ALA A 18 14.37 -13.76 -9.65
N GLY A 19 15.59 -13.22 -9.57
CA GLY A 19 15.97 -11.96 -10.23
C GLY A 19 15.25 -10.73 -9.66
N LEU A 20 14.80 -10.80 -8.41
CA LEU A 20 14.07 -9.75 -7.72
C LEU A 20 14.96 -9.03 -6.70
N GLU A 21 14.67 -7.75 -6.46
CA GLU A 21 15.35 -6.98 -5.42
C GLU A 21 15.01 -7.51 -4.02
N LYS A 22 15.98 -7.42 -3.10
CA LYS A 22 15.78 -7.72 -1.69
C LYS A 22 14.67 -6.83 -1.10
N ARG A 23 13.65 -7.47 -0.50
CA ARG A 23 12.51 -6.78 0.12
C ARG A 23 12.58 -6.87 1.65
N THR A 24 12.09 -5.84 2.32
CA THR A 24 12.04 -5.77 3.79
C THR A 24 10.75 -6.42 4.32
N GLY A 25 10.75 -6.83 5.59
CA GLY A 25 9.54 -7.35 6.24
C GLY A 25 8.35 -6.38 6.18
N HIS A 26 8.61 -5.07 6.25
CA HIS A 26 7.58 -4.05 6.12
C HIS A 26 6.95 -4.03 4.71
N SER A 27 7.79 -4.12 3.67
CA SER A 27 7.28 -4.18 2.28
C SER A 27 6.44 -5.43 2.01
N MET A 28 6.78 -6.58 2.62
CA MET A 28 5.94 -7.78 2.55
C MET A 28 4.58 -7.57 3.21
N ARG A 29 4.52 -6.86 4.34
CA ARG A 29 3.25 -6.53 4.99
C ARG A 29 2.38 -5.61 4.12
N ILE A 30 2.96 -4.62 3.46
CA ILE A 30 2.24 -3.78 2.49
C ILE A 30 1.75 -4.61 1.29
N GLY A 31 2.62 -5.47 0.75
CA GLY A 31 2.29 -6.37 -0.36
C GLY A 31 1.13 -7.33 -0.04
N GLY A 32 1.11 -7.89 1.16
CA GLY A 32 0.02 -8.76 1.62
C GLY A 32 -1.31 -8.01 1.71
N CYS A 33 -1.32 -6.81 2.31
CA CYS A 33 -2.51 -5.96 2.38
C CYS A 33 -3.03 -5.58 0.98
N THR A 34 -2.16 -5.10 0.11
CA THR A 34 -2.54 -4.71 -1.26
C THR A 34 -3.05 -5.89 -2.08
N SER A 35 -2.52 -7.08 -1.87
CA SER A 35 -3.01 -8.30 -2.53
C SER A 35 -4.43 -8.66 -2.09
N LEU A 36 -4.78 -8.45 -0.82
CA LEU A 36 -6.16 -8.67 -0.32
C LEU A 36 -7.12 -7.65 -0.90
N LEU A 37 -6.72 -6.37 -0.94
CA LEU A 37 -7.53 -5.30 -1.52
C LEU A 37 -7.78 -5.51 -3.01
N LYS A 38 -6.75 -5.95 -3.76
CA LYS A 38 -6.89 -6.31 -5.19
C LYS A 38 -7.84 -7.47 -5.44
N LYS A 39 -8.01 -8.37 -4.46
CA LYS A 39 -8.98 -9.48 -4.51
C LYS A 39 -10.40 -9.06 -4.12
N GLY A 40 -10.63 -7.77 -3.83
CA GLY A 40 -11.94 -7.26 -3.42
C GLY A 40 -12.28 -7.52 -1.96
N VAL A 41 -11.31 -7.88 -1.11
CA VAL A 41 -11.57 -8.03 0.33
C VAL A 41 -11.90 -6.65 0.91
N PRO A 42 -13.01 -6.50 1.65
CA PRO A 42 -13.40 -5.23 2.27
C PRO A 42 -12.29 -4.66 3.15
N LEU A 43 -12.11 -3.34 3.09
CA LEU A 43 -11.05 -2.63 3.80
C LEU A 43 -11.08 -2.91 5.31
N GLU A 44 -12.26 -2.98 5.93
CA GLU A 44 -12.41 -3.25 7.36
C GLU A 44 -11.84 -4.60 7.78
N LYS A 45 -12.02 -5.64 6.95
CA LYS A 45 -11.45 -6.97 7.19
C LYS A 45 -9.92 -6.95 7.05
N VAL A 46 -9.41 -6.20 6.08
CA VAL A 46 -7.96 -6.02 5.89
C VAL A 46 -7.36 -5.22 7.05
N MET A 47 -8.06 -4.20 7.55
CA MET A 47 -7.63 -3.42 8.71
C MET A 47 -7.56 -4.27 9.98
N LEU A 48 -8.57 -5.10 10.22
CA LEU A 48 -8.60 -6.03 11.35
C LEU A 48 -7.42 -7.02 11.29
N GLN A 49 -7.23 -7.68 10.13
CA GLN A 49 -6.14 -8.62 9.92
C GLN A 49 -4.76 -7.95 9.98
N GLY A 50 -4.68 -6.73 9.45
CA GLY A 50 -3.47 -5.93 9.41
C GLY A 50 -3.16 -5.20 10.70
N ARG A 51 -3.99 -5.31 11.75
CA ARG A 51 -3.90 -4.54 13.00
C ARG A 51 -3.70 -3.05 12.73
N TRP A 52 -4.49 -2.53 11.80
CA TRP A 52 -4.47 -1.12 11.40
C TRP A 52 -5.59 -0.38 12.11
N ASP A 53 -5.22 0.64 12.87
CA ASP A 53 -6.10 1.47 13.70
C ASP A 53 -6.40 2.86 13.09
N SER A 54 -5.53 3.38 12.22
CA SER A 54 -5.69 4.74 11.71
C SER A 54 -6.76 4.86 10.61
N ASN A 55 -7.67 5.81 10.79
CA ASN A 55 -8.72 6.15 9.84
C ASN A 55 -8.29 7.25 8.86
N SER A 56 -7.01 7.35 8.53
CA SER A 56 -6.46 8.41 7.66
C SER A 56 -7.07 8.42 6.24
N TRP A 57 -7.64 7.30 5.83
CA TRP A 57 -8.38 7.15 4.58
C TRP A 57 -9.79 7.77 4.62
N LYS A 58 -10.37 7.92 5.82
CA LYS A 58 -11.67 8.57 6.00
C LYS A 58 -11.46 10.09 5.94
N ARG A 59 -12.36 10.77 5.22
CA ARG A 59 -12.43 12.23 5.28
C ARG A 59 -12.91 12.63 6.68
N PRO A 60 -12.21 13.50 7.41
CA PRO A 60 -12.73 14.04 8.66
C PRO A 60 -14.01 14.83 8.39
N PRO A 61 -15.04 14.69 9.22
CA PRO A 61 -16.37 15.27 8.98
C PRO A 61 -16.37 16.80 8.94
N ASP A 62 -15.40 17.43 9.61
CA ASP A 62 -15.23 18.88 9.76
C ASP A 62 -14.38 19.53 8.65
N LEU A 63 -13.82 18.73 7.73
CA LEU A 63 -12.84 19.22 6.77
C LEU A 63 -13.48 19.62 5.43
N PRO A 64 -13.33 20.89 4.99
CA PRO A 64 -13.86 21.34 3.70
C PRO A 64 -13.33 20.47 2.54
N THR A 65 -14.20 20.10 1.61
CA THR A 65 -13.89 19.24 0.44
C THR A 65 -12.69 19.76 -0.33
N LYS A 66 -12.61 21.06 -0.59
CA LYS A 66 -11.46 21.72 -1.25
C LYS A 66 -10.13 21.45 -0.54
N LYS A 67 -10.12 21.42 0.80
CA LYS A 67 -8.91 21.12 1.60
C LYS A 67 -8.60 19.63 1.62
N TRP A 68 -9.60 18.75 1.55
CA TRP A 68 -9.41 17.30 1.37
C TRP A 68 -8.80 16.97 -0.01
N GLU A 69 -9.36 17.52 -1.08
CA GLU A 69 -8.86 17.35 -2.46
C GLU A 69 -7.43 17.87 -2.60
N ALA A 70 -7.15 19.05 -2.05
CA ALA A 70 -5.79 19.62 -2.03
C ALA A 70 -4.80 18.74 -1.25
N ARG A 71 -5.22 18.07 -0.17
CA ARG A 71 -4.40 17.07 0.53
C ARG A 71 -4.15 15.84 -0.33
N GLY A 72 -5.17 15.30 -0.99
CA GLY A 72 -5.03 14.18 -1.93
C GLY A 72 -4.04 14.51 -3.07
N ALA A 73 -4.13 15.71 -3.64
CA ALA A 73 -3.24 16.20 -4.69
C ALA A 73 -1.79 16.41 -4.23
N LYS A 74 -1.55 16.73 -2.94
CA LYS A 74 -0.20 16.81 -2.35
C LYS A 74 0.39 15.43 -2.09
N THR A 75 -0.43 14.47 -1.65
CA THR A 75 0.01 13.08 -1.43
C THR A 75 0.37 12.39 -2.75
N ALA A 76 -0.43 12.57 -3.80
CA ALA A 76 -0.14 12.04 -5.14
C ALA A 76 1.15 12.63 -5.77
N ARG A 77 1.47 13.89 -5.46
CA ARG A 77 2.75 14.51 -5.86
C ARG A 77 3.96 13.93 -5.14
N ARG A 78 3.79 13.44 -3.91
CA ARG A 78 4.87 12.81 -3.13
C ARG A 78 5.19 11.39 -3.58
N THR A 79 4.20 10.67 -4.11
CA THR A 79 4.37 9.31 -4.64
C THR A 79 4.88 9.27 -6.07
N THR A 80 4.81 10.39 -6.81
CA THR A 80 5.29 10.50 -8.19
C THR A 80 6.79 10.84 -8.30
N SER A 81 7.49 11.12 -7.19
CA SER A 81 8.94 11.29 -7.18
C SER A 81 9.72 9.97 -7.21
N ASP A 82 9.07 8.82 -6.97
CA ASP A 82 9.66 7.48 -7.17
C ASP A 82 9.26 6.95 -8.57
N ARG A 83 9.82 7.60 -9.60
CA ARG A 83 9.36 7.51 -10.99
C ARG A 83 9.63 6.18 -11.71
N ARG A 84 10.23 5.17 -11.06
CA ARG A 84 10.63 3.92 -11.73
C ARG A 84 9.71 2.72 -11.51
N GLY A 85 8.79 2.76 -10.53
CA GLY A 85 7.99 1.56 -10.17
C GLY A 85 6.49 1.62 -10.49
N TYR A 86 5.86 2.79 -10.48
CA TYR A 86 4.39 2.89 -10.40
C TYR A 86 3.68 3.16 -11.74
N GLN A 87 4.41 3.45 -12.82
CA GLN A 87 3.82 3.87 -14.10
C GLN A 87 2.94 2.83 -14.81
N ARG A 88 2.83 1.59 -14.31
CA ARG A 88 1.94 0.57 -14.91
C ARG A 88 0.57 0.44 -14.25
N ILE A 89 0.32 1.09 -13.10
CA ILE A 89 -0.92 0.89 -12.33
C ILE A 89 -1.80 2.13 -12.20
N ALA A 90 -1.45 3.24 -12.86
CA ALA A 90 -2.30 4.42 -12.89
C ALA A 90 -2.38 4.99 -14.31
N SER A 91 -3.24 4.38 -15.13
CA SER A 91 -3.87 5.11 -16.22
C SER A 91 -4.91 6.09 -15.64
N PRO A 92 -5.06 7.28 -16.23
CA PRO A 92 -5.83 8.38 -15.67
C PRO A 92 -7.29 8.30 -16.16
N SER A 93 -8.11 7.57 -15.44
CA SER A 93 -9.57 7.76 -15.47
C SER A 93 -10.05 7.60 -14.04
N GLY A 94 -10.50 8.69 -13.43
CA GLY A 94 -11.07 8.68 -12.07
C GLY A 94 -12.32 7.78 -11.94
N PRO A 95 -12.98 7.71 -10.77
CA PRO A 95 -12.77 8.43 -9.53
C PRO A 95 -12.15 7.53 -8.44
N PHE A 96 -11.49 8.14 -7.46
CA PHE A 96 -11.07 7.46 -6.25
C PHE A 96 -12.33 7.08 -5.44
N CYS A 97 -12.70 5.80 -5.50
CA CYS A 97 -13.81 5.11 -4.82
C CYS A 97 -15.23 5.47 -5.31
N PRO A 98 -15.97 4.46 -5.81
CA PRO A 98 -17.00 3.88 -4.97
C PRO A 98 -16.75 2.38 -4.79
N PHE A 99 -16.69 1.94 -3.52
CA PHE A 99 -17.04 0.57 -3.18
C PHE A 99 -18.54 0.45 -3.42
N ASN A 100 -18.95 -0.42 -4.33
CA ASN A 100 -20.32 -0.93 -4.39
C ASN A 100 -20.46 -2.01 -3.31
#